data_AF-D6KGG1-F1
#
_entry.id   AF-D6KGG1-F1
#
_cell.length_a   1.000
_cell.length_b   1.000
_cell.length_c   1.000
_cell.angle_alpha   90.00
_cell.angle_beta   90.00
_cell.angle_gamma   90.00
#
_symmetry.space_group_name_H-M   'P 1'
#
loop_
_entity.id
_entity.type
_entity.pdbx_description
1 polymer ?
#
loop_
_entity_poly.entity_id
_entity_poly.type
_entity_poly.pdbx_seq_one_letter_code
_entity_poly.pdbx_strand_id
1 'polypeptide(L)'
;RDRGTPRRTAAPGQYRTRRGGVRADPRRPRHPRLLPGRLAADARAGGGLRRQPRPRLRTRPRPALPPRPGAQPPPPRRPAGRPMAVEAEPLTEAPADLPALLAARGLRVPSPDEWEHACGAGAGTLFRWGDECPLDRDPYGDPTGPHHTLSAFGLRIAHDPYSAELTGDPTAVHGGDGGEAVCGGYGALLAWLPLATAHRNPFVAEFVHGPDGEDVYDAFFVRPVLAL
;
A
#
# COMPACT_ATOMS: atom_id res chain seq x y z
N ARG A 1 -58.26 -7.52 51.36
CA ARG A 1 -57.38 -6.43 51.83
C ARG A 1 -56.06 -7.04 52.25
N ASP A 2 -55.08 -6.99 51.34
CA ASP A 2 -53.67 -6.60 51.50
C ASP A 2 -52.80 -7.09 52.70
N ARG A 3 -51.58 -7.53 52.32
CA ARG A 3 -50.26 -7.60 53.03
C ARG A 3 -50.00 -8.76 54.02
N GLY A 4 -48.82 -9.40 54.05
CA GLY A 4 -47.56 -9.11 53.37
C GLY A 4 -46.51 -10.21 53.59
N THR A 5 -45.68 -10.38 52.57
CA THR A 5 -44.54 -11.31 52.43
C THR A 5 -43.34 -10.87 53.28
N PRO A 6 -42.54 -11.79 53.86
CA PRO A 6 -41.24 -11.44 54.41
C PRO A 6 -40.13 -11.46 53.36
N ARG A 7 -39.18 -10.54 53.56
CA ARG A 7 -37.96 -10.28 52.78
C ARG A 7 -37.12 -11.52 52.54
N ARG A 8 -36.63 -11.69 51.29
CA ARG A 8 -35.44 -12.49 50.98
C ARG A 8 -34.39 -11.61 50.31
N THR A 9 -33.18 -11.72 50.85
CA THR A 9 -31.96 -11.02 50.51
C THR A 9 -31.51 -11.29 49.07
N ALA A 10 -30.90 -10.26 48.48
CA ALA A 10 -30.40 -10.21 47.13
C ALA A 10 -29.13 -11.07 46.92
N ALA A 11 -29.04 -11.70 45.76
CA ALA A 11 -27.78 -12.11 45.12
C ALA A 11 -27.79 -11.56 43.68
N PRO A 12 -26.67 -11.02 43.16
CA PRO A 12 -26.65 -10.21 41.96
C PRO A 12 -26.81 -11.04 40.67
N GLY A 13 -27.55 -10.45 39.74
CA GLY A 13 -28.03 -11.06 38.50
C GLY A 13 -26.94 -11.45 37.50
N GLN A 14 -27.20 -12.58 36.84
CA GLN A 14 -26.54 -12.98 35.61
C GLN A 14 -27.11 -12.15 34.45
N TYR A 15 -26.40 -11.12 34.00
CA TYR A 15 -26.65 -10.52 32.70
C TYR A 15 -26.09 -11.44 31.61
N ARG A 16 -27.00 -12.16 30.94
CA ARG A 16 -26.71 -12.94 29.75
C ARG A 16 -27.48 -12.33 28.59
N THR A 17 -26.82 -11.55 27.71
CA THR A 17 -27.33 -11.32 26.36
C THR A 17 -26.22 -11.07 25.33
N ARG A 18 -26.12 -12.04 24.42
CA ARG A 18 -25.81 -11.98 22.98
C ARG A 18 -24.43 -11.45 22.53
N ARG A 19 -23.47 -12.41 22.41
CA ARG A 19 -22.44 -12.36 21.37
C ARG A 19 -23.13 -12.45 20.00
N GLY A 20 -23.15 -11.36 19.25
CA GLY A 20 -23.31 -11.41 17.80
C GLY A 20 -22.05 -12.04 17.21
N GLY A 21 -22.13 -13.33 16.88
CA GLY A 21 -21.05 -14.00 16.15
C GLY A 21 -21.00 -13.47 14.73
N VAL A 22 -19.99 -12.68 14.42
CA VAL A 22 -19.56 -12.47 13.04
C VAL A 22 -19.07 -13.83 12.56
N ARG A 23 -19.80 -14.47 11.65
CA ARG A 23 -19.31 -15.66 10.95
C ARG A 23 -18.06 -15.23 10.17
N ALA A 24 -16.92 -15.79 10.54
CA ALA A 24 -15.71 -15.68 9.75
C ALA A 24 -15.94 -16.31 8.38
N ASP A 25 -15.64 -15.56 7.32
CA ASP A 25 -15.59 -16.07 5.95
C ASP A 25 -14.42 -17.07 5.84
N PRO A 26 -14.66 -18.34 5.49
CA PRO A 26 -13.63 -19.36 5.40
C PRO A 26 -12.63 -19.14 4.24
N ARG A 27 -12.80 -18.10 3.42
CA ARG A 27 -11.89 -17.74 2.31
C ARG A 27 -10.90 -16.61 2.63
N ARG A 28 -10.96 -16.00 3.83
CA ARG A 28 -9.98 -14.97 4.23
C ARG A 28 -8.77 -15.60 4.94
N PRO A 29 -7.53 -15.37 4.45
CA PRO A 29 -6.33 -15.75 5.19
C PRO A 29 -6.30 -15.06 6.55
N ARG A 30 -5.90 -15.80 7.59
CA ARG A 30 -5.61 -15.20 8.90
C ARG A 30 -4.21 -14.61 8.83
N HIS A 31 -4.10 -13.30 8.61
CA HIS A 31 -2.81 -12.62 8.61
C HIS A 31 -2.26 -12.49 10.04
N PRO A 32 -0.97 -12.80 10.27
CA PRO A 32 -0.32 -12.50 11.54
C PRO A 32 -0.35 -10.99 11.80
N ARG A 33 -0.79 -10.59 13.00
CA ARG A 33 -0.79 -9.18 13.41
C ARG A 33 0.65 -8.78 13.74
N LEU A 34 1.26 -7.94 12.91
CA LEU A 34 2.46 -7.20 13.30
C LEU A 34 2.06 -6.14 14.34
N LEU A 35 2.75 -6.13 15.48
CA LEU A 35 2.51 -5.17 16.57
C LEU A 35 3.15 -3.82 16.20
N PRO A 36 2.43 -2.70 16.28
CA PRO A 36 2.98 -1.39 15.90
C PRO A 36 4.04 -0.91 16.90
N GLY A 37 5.21 -0.56 16.39
CA GLY A 37 6.33 0.03 17.12
C GLY A 37 6.20 1.56 17.21
N ARG A 38 6.32 2.11 18.42
CA ARG A 38 6.26 3.55 18.69
C ARG A 38 7.57 4.24 18.29
N LEU A 39 7.53 5.29 17.46
CA LEU A 39 8.54 6.36 17.54
C LEU A 39 8.01 7.73 17.10
N ALA A 40 8.23 8.69 17.99
CA ALA A 40 7.75 10.06 17.94
C ALA A 40 8.54 10.91 16.93
N ALA A 41 7.82 11.76 16.19
CA ALA A 41 8.38 12.77 15.30
C ALA A 41 8.67 14.06 16.08
N ASP A 42 9.92 14.49 16.11
CA ASP A 42 10.30 15.84 16.54
C ASP A 42 10.58 16.72 15.32
N ALA A 43 9.62 17.58 15.01
CA ALA A 43 9.76 18.66 14.05
C ALA A 43 10.42 19.86 14.73
N ARG A 44 11.50 20.41 14.15
CA ARG A 44 11.98 21.75 14.49
C ARG A 44 12.18 22.62 13.25
N ALA A 45 11.57 23.79 13.35
CA ALA A 45 11.46 24.86 12.38
C ALA A 45 12.82 25.51 12.06
N GLY A 46 13.07 25.73 10.77
CA GLY A 46 14.17 26.57 10.25
C GLY A 46 13.58 27.76 9.48
N GLY A 47 13.90 28.97 9.96
CA GLY A 47 13.29 30.23 9.55
C GLY A 47 13.56 30.67 8.11
N GLY A 48 12.56 31.38 7.55
CA GLY A 48 12.60 31.96 6.22
C GLY A 48 13.42 33.25 6.15
N LEU A 49 14.24 33.35 5.12
CA LEU A 49 14.79 34.61 4.59
C LEU A 49 14.29 34.76 3.14
N ARG A 50 13.25 35.58 2.98
CA ARG A 50 12.70 35.96 1.66
C ARG A 50 13.73 36.80 0.90
N ARG A 51 14.37 36.23 -0.12
CA ARG A 51 15.10 37.01 -1.14
C ARG A 51 14.12 37.51 -2.21
N GLN A 52 14.07 38.82 -2.43
CA GLN A 52 13.31 39.41 -3.54
C GLN A 52 13.94 39.02 -4.89
N PRO A 53 13.15 38.61 -5.91
CA PRO A 53 13.67 38.37 -7.25
C PRO A 53 13.80 39.69 -8.03
N ARG A 54 14.97 39.90 -8.66
CA ARG A 54 15.21 41.00 -9.61
C ARG A 54 14.35 40.83 -10.87
N PRO A 55 13.90 41.93 -11.51
CA PRO A 55 13.07 41.86 -12.71
C PRO A 55 13.87 41.28 -13.88
N ARG A 56 13.36 40.18 -14.47
CA ARG A 56 13.92 39.60 -15.70
C ARG A 56 13.50 40.46 -16.90
N LEU A 57 14.48 40.94 -17.66
CA LEU A 57 14.26 41.53 -18.99
C LEU A 57 13.47 40.53 -19.85
N ARG A 58 12.27 40.93 -20.29
CA ARG A 58 11.45 40.14 -21.21
C ARG A 58 12.10 40.16 -22.60
N THR A 59 12.89 39.14 -22.92
CA THR A 59 13.21 38.81 -24.30
C THR A 59 11.93 38.29 -24.97
N ARG A 60 11.51 38.93 -26.07
CA ARG A 60 10.40 38.43 -26.88
C ARG A 60 10.81 37.07 -27.47
N PRO A 61 10.03 35.99 -27.29
CA PRO A 61 10.32 34.72 -27.93
C PRO A 61 10.19 34.89 -29.45
N ARG A 62 11.14 34.32 -30.20
CA ARG A 62 11.02 34.17 -31.65
C ARG A 62 9.73 33.40 -31.97
N PRO A 63 8.95 33.82 -32.99
CA PRO A 63 7.77 33.07 -33.39
C PRO A 63 8.18 31.66 -33.81
N ALA A 64 7.52 30.66 -33.22
CA ALA A 64 7.70 29.27 -33.60
C ALA A 64 7.28 29.09 -35.07
N LEU A 65 8.12 28.42 -35.85
CA LEU A 65 7.81 28.04 -37.22
C LEU A 65 6.55 27.16 -37.20
N PRO A 66 5.54 27.40 -38.06
CA PRO A 66 4.35 26.56 -38.11
C PRO A 66 4.74 25.11 -38.42
N PRO A 67 4.10 24.12 -37.77
CA PRO A 67 4.35 22.72 -38.05
C PRO A 67 4.03 22.42 -39.52
N ARG A 68 4.84 21.56 -40.15
CA ARG A 68 4.59 21.11 -41.52
C ARG A 68 3.20 20.45 -41.60
N PRO A 69 2.35 20.81 -42.57
CA PRO A 69 1.08 20.12 -42.79
C PRO A 69 1.37 18.64 -43.05
N GLY A 70 0.77 17.75 -42.26
CA GLY A 70 0.86 16.30 -42.45
C GLY A 70 1.88 15.55 -41.59
N ALA A 71 2.62 16.22 -40.69
CA ALA A 71 3.42 15.51 -39.69
C ALA A 71 2.50 15.05 -38.54
N GLN A 72 1.98 13.82 -38.66
CA GLN A 72 1.34 13.16 -37.53
C GLN A 72 2.40 13.00 -36.42
N PRO A 73 2.14 13.45 -35.17
CA PRO A 73 3.06 13.16 -34.08
C PRO A 73 3.23 11.64 -33.99
N PRO A 74 4.46 11.14 -33.76
CA PRO A 74 4.64 9.71 -33.57
C PRO A 74 3.66 9.24 -32.49
N PRO A 75 2.99 8.10 -32.67
CA PRO A 75 2.14 7.57 -31.63
C PRO A 75 2.97 7.46 -30.33
N PRO A 76 2.38 7.74 -29.15
CA PRO A 76 3.11 7.56 -27.91
C PRO A 76 3.67 6.15 -27.90
N ARG A 77 4.99 6.02 -27.73
CA ARG A 77 5.61 4.72 -27.53
C ARG A 77 4.93 4.13 -26.30
N ARG A 78 4.09 3.12 -26.47
CA ARG A 78 3.69 2.29 -25.35
C ARG A 78 5.00 1.71 -24.81
N PRO A 79 5.44 2.04 -23.58
CA PRO A 79 6.49 1.23 -22.99
C PRO A 79 5.95 -0.18 -23.03
N ALA A 80 6.67 -1.09 -23.68
CA ALA A 80 6.35 -2.51 -23.60
C ALA A 80 6.59 -2.88 -22.13
N GLY A 81 5.55 -2.72 -21.30
CA GLY A 81 5.58 -3.15 -19.92
C GLY A 81 5.98 -4.61 -19.94
N ARG A 82 7.07 -4.95 -19.24
CA ARG A 82 7.46 -6.35 -19.14
C ARG A 82 6.28 -7.10 -18.51
N PRO A 83 5.86 -8.24 -19.08
CA PRO A 83 4.72 -8.99 -18.57
C PRO A 83 4.94 -9.35 -17.09
N MET A 84 4.00 -8.90 -16.27
CA MET A 84 4.00 -8.97 -14.82
C MET A 84 2.77 -9.76 -14.36
N ALA A 85 2.89 -10.52 -13.28
CA ALA A 85 1.79 -11.28 -12.71
C ALA A 85 0.61 -10.37 -12.32
N VAL A 86 -0.62 -10.79 -12.66
CA VAL A 86 -1.86 -10.06 -12.35
C VAL A 86 -2.08 -9.92 -10.85
N GLU A 87 -1.75 -10.97 -10.10
CA GLU A 87 -1.78 -11.01 -8.64
C GLU A 87 -0.37 -11.28 -8.13
N ALA A 88 -0.07 -10.77 -6.94
CA ALA A 88 1.13 -11.15 -6.22
C ALA A 88 0.93 -12.50 -5.54
N GLU A 89 2.00 -13.26 -5.38
CA GLU A 89 2.02 -14.53 -4.67
C GLU A 89 2.70 -14.35 -3.31
N PRO A 90 2.24 -15.03 -2.24
CA PRO A 90 2.92 -14.99 -0.96
C PRO A 90 4.31 -15.63 -1.09
N LEU A 91 5.25 -15.17 -0.28
CA LEU A 91 6.55 -15.80 -0.16
C LEU A 91 6.38 -17.20 0.44
N THR A 92 7.08 -18.17 -0.14
CA THR A 92 7.12 -19.55 0.37
C THR A 92 8.43 -19.90 1.06
N GLU A 93 9.44 -19.04 0.92
CA GLU A 93 10.79 -19.20 1.43
C GLU A 93 11.33 -17.82 1.81
N ALA A 94 12.48 -17.80 2.48
CA ALA A 94 13.14 -16.57 2.89
C ALA A 94 13.42 -15.62 1.70
N PRO A 95 13.39 -14.29 1.90
CA PRO A 95 13.64 -13.32 0.83
C PRO A 95 14.98 -13.50 0.10
N ALA A 96 15.99 -14.05 0.77
CA ALA A 96 17.31 -14.31 0.18
C ALA A 96 17.26 -15.40 -0.92
N ASP A 97 16.36 -16.37 -0.81
CA ASP A 97 16.21 -17.49 -1.74
C ASP A 97 15.24 -17.18 -2.90
N LEU A 98 14.40 -16.15 -2.72
CA LEU A 98 13.36 -15.75 -3.67
C LEU A 98 13.87 -15.56 -5.11
N PRO A 99 15.01 -14.90 -5.38
CA PRO A 99 15.51 -14.76 -6.75
C PRO A 99 15.79 -16.10 -7.43
N ALA A 100 16.38 -17.07 -6.72
CA ALA A 100 16.69 -18.38 -7.27
C ALA A 100 15.42 -19.21 -7.55
N LEU A 101 14.43 -19.13 -6.65
CA LEU A 101 13.13 -19.80 -6.79
C LEU A 101 12.35 -19.30 -8.00
N LEU A 102 12.32 -17.98 -8.22
CA LEU A 102 11.68 -17.40 -9.40
C LEU A 102 12.47 -17.74 -10.67
N ALA A 103 13.79 -17.70 -10.64
CA ALA A 103 14.63 -18.04 -11.80
C ALA A 103 14.39 -19.48 -12.27
N ALA A 104 14.20 -20.43 -11.35
CA ALA A 104 13.85 -21.82 -11.68
C ALA A 104 12.51 -21.96 -12.45
N ARG A 105 11.63 -20.94 -12.36
CA ARG A 105 10.34 -20.86 -13.07
C ARG A 105 10.40 -19.99 -14.34
N GLY A 106 11.58 -19.49 -14.73
CA GLY A 106 11.72 -18.52 -15.82
C GLY A 106 11.19 -17.12 -15.46
N LEU A 107 11.12 -16.82 -14.16
CA LEU A 107 10.63 -15.56 -13.60
C LEU A 107 11.75 -14.83 -12.88
N ARG A 108 11.49 -13.58 -12.49
CA ARG A 108 12.36 -12.82 -11.60
C ARG A 108 11.55 -11.87 -10.73
N VAL A 109 12.22 -11.35 -9.70
CA VAL A 109 11.70 -10.25 -8.88
C VAL A 109 11.66 -8.97 -9.73
N PRO A 110 10.60 -8.14 -9.62
CA PRO A 110 10.54 -6.86 -10.32
C PRO A 110 11.56 -5.88 -9.72
N SER A 111 12.06 -4.95 -10.52
CA SER A 111 12.74 -3.77 -9.94
C SER A 111 11.71 -2.85 -9.26
N PRO A 112 12.13 -1.95 -8.35
CA PRO A 112 11.22 -0.96 -7.77
C PRO A 112 10.52 -0.11 -8.83
N ASP A 113 11.24 0.31 -9.86
CA ASP A 113 10.68 1.12 -10.94
C ASP A 113 9.65 0.35 -11.77
N GLU A 114 9.86 -0.96 -11.98
CA GLU A 114 8.88 -1.81 -12.65
C GLU A 114 7.61 -1.96 -11.80
N TRP A 115 7.75 -2.11 -10.48
CA TRP A 115 6.63 -2.18 -9.56
C TRP A 115 5.83 -0.86 -9.54
N GLU A 116 6.52 0.28 -9.38
CA GLU A 116 5.92 1.61 -9.33
C GLU A 116 5.23 1.95 -10.66
N HIS A 117 5.87 1.64 -11.79
CA HIS A 117 5.29 1.82 -13.12
C HIS A 117 4.03 0.98 -13.32
N ALA A 118 4.02 -0.27 -12.84
CA ALA A 118 2.87 -1.16 -12.93
C ALA A 118 1.73 -0.76 -12.00
N CYS A 119 2.05 -0.23 -10.81
CA CYS A 119 1.08 0.27 -9.85
C CYS A 119 0.39 1.54 -10.37
N GLY A 120 1.19 2.55 -10.75
CA GLY A 120 0.67 3.80 -11.30
C GLY A 120 0.03 3.61 -12.67
N ALA A 121 0.57 2.73 -13.52
CA ALA A 121 0.06 2.44 -14.86
C ALA A 121 -0.25 3.71 -15.71
N GLY A 122 0.60 4.74 -15.56
CA GLY A 122 0.45 6.04 -16.22
C GLY A 122 -0.32 7.10 -15.41
N ALA A 123 -0.85 6.77 -14.23
CA ALA A 123 -1.41 7.73 -13.30
C ALA A 123 -0.30 8.64 -12.76
N GLY A 124 -0.52 9.95 -12.83
CA GLY A 124 0.35 10.98 -12.23
C GLY A 124 -0.16 11.48 -10.87
N THR A 125 -1.01 10.69 -10.21
CA THR A 125 -1.72 10.99 -8.97
C THR A 125 -1.14 10.20 -7.80
N LEU A 126 -1.47 10.61 -6.56
CA LEU A 126 -0.98 9.96 -5.34
C LEU A 126 -1.31 8.47 -5.29
N PHE A 127 -2.56 8.11 -5.57
CA PHE A 127 -2.99 6.74 -5.77
C PHE A 127 -3.26 6.48 -7.25
N ARG A 128 -3.22 5.22 -7.67
CA ARG A 128 -3.50 4.85 -9.06
C ARG A 128 -4.95 5.15 -9.50
N TRP A 129 -5.84 5.44 -8.55
CA TRP A 129 -7.24 5.81 -8.79
C TRP A 129 -7.52 7.32 -8.64
N GLY A 130 -6.52 8.13 -8.28
CA GLY A 130 -6.66 9.58 -8.05
C GLY A 130 -5.94 10.05 -6.79
N ASP A 131 -6.15 11.32 -6.42
CA ASP A 131 -5.50 11.94 -5.25
C ASP A 131 -6.31 11.81 -3.95
N GLU A 132 -7.52 11.29 -4.04
CA GLU A 132 -8.45 11.23 -2.91
C GLU A 132 -8.51 9.84 -2.28
N CYS A 133 -8.71 9.84 -0.96
CA CYS A 133 -9.04 8.65 -0.17
C CYS A 133 -10.12 9.00 0.88
N PRO A 134 -10.94 8.04 1.30
CA PRO A 134 -11.85 8.22 2.43
C PRO A 134 -11.10 8.60 3.71
N LEU A 135 -11.54 9.66 4.39
CA LEU A 135 -10.94 10.12 5.66
C LEU A 135 -11.73 9.69 6.91
N ASP A 136 -12.86 9.02 6.73
CA ASP A 136 -13.75 8.52 7.78
C ASP A 136 -13.52 7.03 8.09
N ARG A 137 -12.68 6.34 7.30
CA ARG A 137 -12.37 4.91 7.43
C ARG A 137 -10.99 4.58 6.84
N ASP A 138 -10.40 3.48 7.29
CA ASP A 138 -9.16 2.92 6.77
C ASP A 138 -9.40 1.95 5.59
N PRO A 139 -8.39 1.63 4.77
CA PRO A 139 -8.56 0.75 3.62
C PRO A 139 -8.95 -0.69 3.98
N TYR A 140 -8.42 -1.24 5.08
CA TYR A 140 -8.71 -2.63 5.46
C TYR A 140 -10.20 -2.83 5.81
N GLY A 141 -10.81 -1.81 6.43
CA GLY A 141 -12.22 -1.76 6.76
C GLY A 141 -13.16 -1.35 5.62
N ASP A 142 -12.66 -0.98 4.44
CA ASP A 142 -13.48 -0.49 3.32
C ASP A 142 -13.57 -1.51 2.16
N PRO A 143 -14.55 -2.44 2.18
CA PRO A 143 -14.71 -3.45 1.13
C PRO A 143 -15.15 -2.87 -0.23
N THR A 144 -15.57 -1.61 -0.26
CA THR A 144 -16.02 -0.90 -1.47
C THR A 144 -15.07 0.20 -1.89
N GLY A 145 -13.92 0.30 -1.22
CA GLY A 145 -12.97 1.37 -1.43
C GLY A 145 -12.34 1.32 -2.83
N PRO A 146 -11.81 2.45 -3.31
CA PRO A 146 -11.27 2.55 -4.66
C PRO A 146 -10.05 1.63 -4.89
N HIS A 147 -9.33 1.29 -3.82
CA HIS A 147 -8.20 0.37 -3.82
C HIS A 147 -8.52 -1.07 -4.25
N HIS A 148 -9.80 -1.47 -4.36
CA HIS A 148 -10.18 -2.78 -4.93
C HIS A 148 -10.23 -2.81 -6.46
N THR A 149 -10.22 -1.64 -7.11
CA THR A 149 -10.18 -1.56 -8.59
C THR A 149 -8.83 -2.03 -9.12
N LEU A 150 -8.77 -2.58 -10.34
CA LEU A 150 -7.50 -2.94 -10.97
C LEU A 150 -6.74 -1.69 -11.43
N SER A 151 -5.41 -1.77 -11.55
CA SER A 151 -4.63 -0.75 -12.25
C SER A 151 -5.02 -0.67 -13.73
N ALA A 152 -4.62 0.38 -14.44
CA ALA A 152 -4.90 0.52 -15.88
C ALA A 152 -4.25 -0.59 -16.74
N PHE A 153 -3.28 -1.34 -16.18
CA PHE A 153 -2.72 -2.54 -16.78
C PHE A 153 -3.48 -3.83 -16.44
N GLY A 154 -4.57 -3.73 -15.67
CA GLY A 154 -5.39 -4.88 -15.25
C GLY A 154 -4.82 -5.65 -14.06
N LEU A 155 -3.92 -5.04 -13.27
CA LEU A 155 -3.27 -5.70 -12.14
C LEU A 155 -4.01 -5.42 -10.82
N ARG A 156 -4.09 -6.44 -9.96
CA ARG A 156 -4.54 -6.29 -8.57
C ARG A 156 -3.30 -5.99 -7.73
N ILE A 157 -2.98 -4.70 -7.56
CA ILE A 157 -1.74 -4.16 -6.96
C ILE A 157 -2.05 -2.98 -6.04
N ALA A 158 -1.27 -2.83 -4.95
CA ALA A 158 -1.48 -1.82 -3.91
C ALA A 158 -2.95 -1.76 -3.46
N HIS A 159 -3.50 -2.92 -3.13
CA HIS A 159 -4.95 -3.12 -2.92
C HIS A 159 -5.29 -3.55 -1.49
N ASP A 160 -4.31 -3.79 -0.63
CA ASP A 160 -4.50 -4.25 0.74
C ASP A 160 -3.25 -3.88 1.54
N PRO A 161 -3.36 -3.10 2.64
CA PRO A 161 -2.20 -2.71 3.44
C PRO A 161 -1.42 -3.89 4.02
N TYR A 162 -2.01 -5.08 4.11
CA TYR A 162 -1.36 -6.32 4.54
C TYR A 162 -0.67 -7.08 3.40
N SER A 163 -0.77 -6.63 2.16
CA SER A 163 -0.13 -7.26 0.99
C SER A 163 1.11 -6.50 0.56
N ALA A 164 2.07 -6.34 1.48
CA ALA A 164 3.35 -5.71 1.19
C ALA A 164 4.19 -6.58 0.22
N GLU A 165 4.62 -5.99 -0.89
CA GLU A 165 5.31 -6.66 -1.98
C GLU A 165 6.82 -6.33 -1.98
N LEU A 166 7.65 -7.37 -2.10
CA LEU A 166 9.10 -7.25 -2.25
C LEU A 166 9.50 -6.97 -3.69
N THR A 167 10.61 -6.26 -3.84
CA THR A 167 11.24 -5.98 -5.13
C THR A 167 12.71 -6.38 -5.09
N GLY A 168 13.43 -6.20 -6.20
CA GLY A 168 14.87 -6.45 -6.25
C GLY A 168 15.71 -5.52 -5.38
N ASP A 169 15.10 -4.47 -4.81
CA ASP A 169 15.72 -3.60 -3.81
C ASP A 169 15.32 -4.06 -2.39
N PRO A 170 16.27 -4.55 -1.58
CA PRO A 170 15.98 -5.01 -0.22
C PRO A 170 15.82 -3.87 0.79
N THR A 171 15.92 -2.61 0.38
CA THR A 171 15.84 -1.45 1.29
C THR A 171 14.44 -0.88 1.47
N ALA A 172 13.47 -1.35 0.68
CA ALA A 172 12.08 -0.91 0.77
C ALA A 172 11.10 -1.99 0.29
N VAL A 173 9.94 -2.06 0.96
CA VAL A 173 8.76 -2.78 0.46
C VAL A 173 7.72 -1.81 -0.11
N HIS A 174 6.81 -2.32 -0.94
CA HIS A 174 5.82 -1.52 -1.66
C HIS A 174 4.40 -2.05 -1.45
N GLY A 175 3.40 -1.20 -1.69
CA GLY A 175 1.99 -1.62 -1.78
C GLY A 175 1.33 -2.03 -0.47
N GLY A 176 2.00 -1.83 0.65
CA GLY A 176 1.52 -2.12 1.99
C GLY A 176 2.59 -1.84 3.04
N ASP A 177 2.15 -1.81 4.30
CA ASP A 177 2.99 -1.63 5.49
C ASP A 177 2.82 -2.79 6.49
N GLY A 178 2.24 -3.91 6.04
CA GLY A 178 1.87 -5.03 6.91
C GLY A 178 0.68 -4.71 7.82
N GLY A 179 -0.08 -3.67 7.50
CA GLY A 179 -1.22 -3.19 8.28
C GLY A 179 -0.82 -2.42 9.55
N GLU A 180 0.42 -1.94 9.64
CA GLU A 180 0.91 -1.19 10.79
C GLU A 180 0.05 0.04 11.08
N ALA A 181 -0.18 0.90 10.08
CA ALA A 181 -0.95 2.13 10.27
C ALA A 181 -2.42 1.87 10.65
N VAL A 182 -3.00 0.77 10.12
CA VAL A 182 -4.35 0.32 10.47
C VAL A 182 -4.41 -0.18 11.91
N CYS A 183 -3.54 -1.12 12.29
CA CYS A 183 -3.48 -1.70 13.63
C CYS A 183 -3.09 -0.67 14.70
N GLY A 184 -2.18 0.24 14.36
CA GLY A 184 -1.64 1.27 15.23
C GLY A 184 -2.58 2.47 15.42
N GLY A 185 -3.62 2.59 14.60
CA GLY A 185 -4.58 3.68 14.70
C GLY A 185 -3.96 5.04 14.35
N TYR A 186 -3.10 5.09 13.32
CA TYR A 186 -2.36 6.31 12.94
C TYR A 186 -3.26 7.37 12.28
N GLY A 187 -4.54 7.04 12.04
CA GLY A 187 -5.54 7.88 11.39
C GLY A 187 -5.76 7.49 9.93
N ALA A 188 -6.92 7.89 9.39
CA ALA A 188 -7.37 7.42 8.08
C ALA A 188 -6.35 7.69 6.97
N LEU A 189 -5.88 8.94 6.81
CA LEU A 189 -4.92 9.28 5.76
C LEU A 189 -3.65 8.42 5.82
N LEU A 190 -3.05 8.27 7.00
CA LEU A 190 -1.84 7.47 7.16
C LEU A 190 -2.09 5.99 6.91
N ALA A 191 -3.30 5.49 7.19
CA ALA A 191 -3.68 4.12 6.85
C ALA A 191 -3.84 3.89 5.32
N TRP A 192 -4.12 4.93 4.53
CA TRP A 192 -4.22 4.83 3.07
C TRP A 192 -2.87 4.98 2.35
N LEU A 193 -1.95 5.78 2.89
CA LEU A 193 -0.65 6.06 2.24
C LEU A 193 0.18 4.84 1.82
N PRO A 194 0.16 3.68 2.53
CA PRO A 194 0.86 2.49 2.08
C PRO A 194 0.45 2.00 0.68
N LEU A 195 -0.74 2.38 0.20
CA LEU A 195 -1.27 2.02 -1.11
C LEU A 195 -0.96 3.07 -2.20
N ALA A 196 -0.24 4.14 -1.87
CA ALA A 196 0.16 5.15 -2.85
C ALA A 196 1.17 4.59 -3.86
N THR A 197 1.14 5.10 -5.08
CA THR A 197 1.90 4.57 -6.22
C THR A 197 3.40 4.56 -5.98
N ALA A 198 3.92 5.59 -5.30
CA ALA A 198 5.32 5.77 -4.97
C ALA A 198 5.64 5.48 -3.49
N HIS A 199 4.73 4.83 -2.74
CA HIS A 199 5.02 4.51 -1.34
C HIS A 199 6.13 3.45 -1.23
N ARG A 200 7.09 3.71 -0.34
CA ARG A 200 8.23 2.85 -0.04
C ARG A 200 8.39 2.79 1.46
N ASN A 201 8.37 1.59 2.03
CA ASN A 201 8.50 1.40 3.47
C ASN A 201 9.85 0.73 3.82
N PRO A 202 10.83 1.50 4.33
CA PRO A 202 12.12 0.96 4.73
C PRO A 202 12.08 0.21 6.06
N PHE A 203 11.15 0.53 6.95
CA PHE A 203 11.05 -0.14 8.27
C PHE A 203 10.57 -1.58 8.12
N VAL A 204 9.61 -1.80 7.24
CA VAL A 204 9.13 -3.15 6.92
C VAL A 204 10.19 -3.94 6.14
N ALA A 205 11.03 -3.25 5.35
CA ALA A 205 12.18 -3.87 4.69
C ALA A 205 13.26 -4.30 5.69
N GLU A 206 13.58 -3.46 6.68
CA GLU A 206 14.47 -3.82 7.79
C GLU A 206 13.94 -5.02 8.56
N PHE A 207 12.63 -5.08 8.81
CA PHE A 207 12.00 -6.21 9.46
C PHE A 207 12.12 -7.50 8.65
N VAL A 208 11.66 -7.51 7.38
CA VAL A 208 11.60 -8.73 6.55
C VAL A 208 12.97 -9.30 6.21
N HIS A 209 14.00 -8.44 6.11
CA HIS A 209 15.38 -8.87 5.85
C HIS A 209 16.22 -9.00 7.12
N GLY A 210 15.68 -8.62 8.27
CA GLY A 210 16.34 -8.67 9.57
C GLY A 210 16.04 -9.96 10.34
N PRO A 211 16.69 -10.14 11.51
CA PRO A 211 16.49 -11.33 12.34
C PRO A 211 15.06 -11.47 12.86
N ASP A 212 14.34 -10.35 13.02
CA ASP A 212 12.94 -10.37 13.48
C ASP A 212 11.97 -10.90 12.40
N GLY A 213 12.40 -10.91 11.14
CA GLY A 213 11.61 -11.35 9.98
C GLY A 213 11.83 -12.79 9.53
N GLU A 214 12.82 -13.50 10.10
CA GLU A 214 13.32 -14.79 9.59
C GLU A 214 12.24 -15.87 9.50
N ASP A 215 11.25 -15.85 10.40
CA ASP A 215 10.18 -16.86 10.49
C ASP A 215 8.79 -16.31 10.08
N VAL A 216 8.72 -15.12 9.49
CA VAL A 216 7.45 -14.42 9.17
C VAL A 216 7.41 -13.87 7.75
N TYR A 217 8.29 -14.38 6.87
CA TYR A 217 8.34 -13.96 5.48
C TYR A 217 7.07 -14.32 4.70
N ASP A 218 6.30 -15.32 5.13
CA ASP A 218 5.03 -15.76 4.52
C ASP A 218 3.91 -14.71 4.60
N ALA A 219 4.09 -13.66 5.39
CA ALA A 219 3.23 -12.49 5.42
C ALA A 219 3.48 -11.50 4.27
N PHE A 220 4.58 -11.66 3.54
CA PHE A 220 4.98 -10.81 2.42
C PHE A 220 4.71 -11.46 1.08
N PHE A 221 4.70 -10.63 0.04
CA PHE A 221 4.35 -11.05 -1.31
C PHE A 221 5.45 -10.69 -2.29
N VAL A 222 5.45 -11.35 -3.44
CA VAL A 222 6.23 -10.96 -4.61
C VAL A 222 5.32 -10.97 -5.82
N ARG A 223 5.60 -10.09 -6.78
CA ARG A 223 4.90 -10.06 -8.06
C ARG A 223 5.86 -10.42 -9.18
N PRO A 224 5.94 -11.70 -9.56
CA PRO A 224 6.90 -12.16 -10.54
C PRO A 224 6.72 -11.46 -11.89
N VAL A 225 7.84 -11.20 -12.55
CA VAL A 225 7.89 -10.73 -13.94
C VAL A 225 8.63 -11.74 -14.79
N LEU A 226 8.30 -11.84 -16.08
CA LEU A 226 9.03 -12.74 -16.98
C LEU A 226 10.51 -12.31 -17.08
N ALA A 227 11.40 -13.29 -16.99
CA ALA A 227 12.79 -13.14 -17.34
C ALA A 227 12.91 -13.20 -18.89
N LEU A 228 12.83 -12.02 -19.52
CA LEU A 228 13.07 -11.82 -20.97
C LEU A 228 14.55 -11.60 -21.23
#